data_AF-A0A954J556-F1
#
_entry.id   AF-A0A954J556-F1
#
_cell.length_a   1.000
_cell.length_b   1.000
_cell.length_c   1.000
_cell.angle_alpha   90.00
_cell.angle_beta   90.00
_cell.angle_gamma   90.00
#
_symmetry.space_group_name_H-M   'P 1'
#
loop_
_entity.id
_entity.type
_entity.pdbx_description
1 polymer ?
#
loop_
_entity_poly.entity_id
_entity_poly.type
_entity_poly.pdbx_seq_one_letter_code
_entity_poly.pdbx_strand_id
1 'polypeptide(L)'
;MRFSNIVRCLLAVFSTWLLSSTSAAQLCPGDDFLEPNDDCWNPSLLTNGQTNSLNIKDGVDEDFFFRTVAHNERLTIGCYFSNVDGDIDVWLYDVNGTCVLSLAQIGQGPSDGHVLVYTNTSGVLQSIMLRVFRPTPQPNCQSYSLIVTSQSSPCFSTPDDVYAPNQLCSTAAPLTPGTYLGLQAFGFPRQDMWKIDVPNGATLLVDALFSHAGGDVDMRLYDQASVSNMTCGTSSGWIAISSSVTDNESVSATNSSGGTMSYYVLVDIYPPGDLECNSYDLVVSIPPPGTALCFGDGFSAGPCPCGNQSNFGAGEGCLNSVGYGATLGVSGSPSVSADDISFTVSQGRPNQPGMLLQGASFQQVWFKDGILCTGNPTERVEVVFLDSFGVATTSSSIITNGNVSAGDTRWYQMWYRDPGGVSPCGTGSNFSHALAITYTR
;
A
#
# COMPACT_ATOMS: atom_id res chain seq x y z
N MET A 1 -64.53 88.45 7.77
CA MET A 1 -65.91 88.79 7.36
C MET A 1 -66.40 87.76 6.36
N ARG A 2 -67.58 87.16 6.62
CA ARG A 2 -68.61 86.56 5.74
C ARG A 2 -68.17 86.03 4.34
N PHE A 3 -68.34 84.73 4.04
CA PHE A 3 -69.53 84.10 3.40
C PHE A 3 -69.99 84.86 2.12
N SER A 4 -70.26 84.30 0.93
CA SER A 4 -70.58 82.94 0.45
C SER A 4 -70.82 83.01 -1.09
N ASN A 5 -70.73 81.87 -1.81
CA ASN A 5 -71.64 81.41 -2.91
C ASN A 5 -71.60 82.11 -4.32
N ILE A 6 -71.79 81.50 -5.51
CA ILE A 6 -72.20 80.15 -5.99
C ILE A 6 -72.14 80.08 -7.57
N VAL A 7 -72.01 78.87 -8.17
CA VAL A 7 -72.36 78.36 -9.57
C VAL A 7 -71.25 78.00 -10.62
N ARG A 8 -71.09 76.66 -10.85
CA ARG A 8 -70.93 75.78 -12.06
C ARG A 8 -69.91 76.13 -13.18
N CYS A 9 -69.26 75.24 -13.94
CA CYS A 9 -69.33 73.80 -14.31
C CYS A 9 -67.98 73.46 -15.04
N LEU A 10 -67.27 72.34 -14.85
CA LEU A 10 -67.29 71.13 -15.70
C LEU A 10 -66.23 70.11 -15.20
N LEU A 11 -66.62 68.82 -15.11
CA LEU A 11 -65.87 67.54 -15.18
C LEU A 11 -64.52 67.40 -14.41
N ALA A 12 -64.28 66.37 -13.58
CA ALA A 12 -64.59 64.96 -13.76
C ALA A 12 -64.80 64.20 -12.43
N VAL A 13 -65.65 63.18 -12.54
CA VAL A 13 -66.05 62.13 -11.57
C VAL A 13 -64.96 61.03 -11.61
N PHE A 14 -64.53 60.30 -10.57
CA PHE A 14 -65.26 59.49 -9.58
C PHE A 14 -64.31 59.11 -8.42
N SER A 15 -64.91 58.93 -7.23
CA SER A 15 -64.30 58.50 -5.98
C SER A 15 -64.30 56.97 -5.79
N THR A 16 -63.22 56.49 -5.16
CA THR A 16 -63.10 55.40 -4.16
C THR A 16 -63.69 54.01 -4.46
N TRP A 17 -62.79 53.02 -4.54
CA TRP A 17 -62.96 51.71 -3.91
C TRP A 17 -61.62 51.28 -3.27
N LEU A 18 -61.69 50.82 -2.02
CA LEU A 18 -60.59 50.10 -1.36
C LEU A 18 -60.26 48.85 -2.18
N LEU A 19 -59.00 48.72 -2.58
CA LEU A 19 -58.38 47.42 -2.80
C LEU A 19 -57.27 47.29 -1.77
N SER A 20 -57.49 46.38 -0.82
CA SER A 20 -56.40 45.73 -0.10
C SER A 20 -55.47 45.12 -1.15
N SER A 21 -54.37 45.79 -1.46
CA SER A 21 -53.26 45.15 -2.15
C SER A 21 -52.62 44.19 -1.15
N THR A 22 -53.10 42.95 -1.14
CA THR A 22 -52.26 41.79 -0.83
C THR A 22 -50.92 42.02 -1.52
N SER A 23 -49.83 42.03 -0.75
CA SER A 23 -48.49 42.10 -1.30
C SER A 23 -48.37 41.04 -2.38
N ALA A 24 -48.20 41.47 -3.64
CA ALA A 24 -47.71 40.56 -4.66
C ALA A 24 -46.41 39.98 -4.11
N ALA A 25 -46.36 38.65 -3.96
CA ALA A 25 -45.10 37.96 -3.76
C ALA A 25 -44.15 38.47 -4.84
N GLN A 26 -43.02 39.04 -4.43
CA GLN A 26 -41.98 39.41 -5.37
C GLN A 26 -41.52 38.11 -6.03
N LEU A 27 -41.97 37.89 -7.27
CA LEU A 27 -41.43 36.89 -8.17
C LEU A 27 -39.93 37.18 -8.30
N CYS A 28 -39.10 36.15 -8.29
CA CYS A 28 -37.69 36.33 -8.60
C CYS A 28 -37.57 37.07 -9.93
N PRO A 29 -36.79 38.16 -10.04
CA PRO A 29 -36.62 38.85 -11.30
C PRO A 29 -35.90 37.92 -12.30
N GLY A 30 -36.68 37.18 -13.08
CA GLY A 30 -36.23 36.14 -13.98
C GLY A 30 -36.03 34.81 -13.26
N ASP A 31 -36.92 33.86 -13.50
CA ASP A 31 -36.53 32.44 -13.57
C ASP A 31 -35.25 32.33 -14.38
N ASP A 32 -34.40 31.38 -14.02
CA ASP A 32 -33.25 31.09 -14.85
C ASP A 32 -33.67 30.42 -16.18
N PHE A 33 -32.68 30.14 -17.03
CA PHE A 33 -32.94 29.71 -18.41
C PHE A 33 -33.33 28.22 -18.52
N LEU A 34 -33.32 27.47 -17.41
CA LEU A 34 -33.62 26.04 -17.36
C LEU A 34 -35.03 25.73 -16.87
N GLU A 35 -35.82 26.76 -16.55
CA GLU A 35 -37.21 26.58 -16.16
C GLU A 35 -38.16 26.22 -17.33
N PRO A 36 -39.24 25.45 -17.08
CA PRO A 36 -39.64 24.89 -15.77
C PRO A 36 -38.87 23.60 -15.44
N ASN A 37 -38.29 23.51 -14.24
CA ASN A 37 -37.72 22.28 -13.67
C ASN A 37 -38.05 22.05 -12.18
N ASP A 38 -39.12 22.69 -11.70
CA ASP A 38 -39.67 22.66 -10.33
C ASP A 38 -39.98 21.26 -9.74
N ASP A 39 -40.03 20.22 -10.57
CA ASP A 39 -40.42 18.89 -10.15
C ASP A 39 -39.69 17.76 -10.90
N CYS A 40 -39.72 16.59 -10.27
CA CYS A 40 -39.16 15.36 -10.81
C CYS A 40 -39.83 14.85 -12.11
N TRP A 41 -40.95 15.43 -12.54
CA TRP A 41 -41.65 15.04 -13.78
C TRP A 41 -41.13 15.82 -14.99
N ASN A 42 -40.63 17.04 -14.77
CA ASN A 42 -40.08 17.90 -15.81
C ASN A 42 -38.63 18.33 -15.49
N PRO A 43 -37.72 17.40 -15.19
CA PRO A 43 -36.36 17.78 -14.80
C PRO A 43 -35.55 18.32 -15.99
N SER A 44 -34.68 19.27 -15.70
CA SER A 44 -33.67 19.75 -16.65
C SER A 44 -32.54 18.73 -16.83
N LEU A 45 -31.86 18.73 -17.97
CA LEU A 45 -30.74 17.79 -18.20
C LEU A 45 -29.50 18.22 -17.41
N LEU A 46 -28.95 17.33 -16.57
CA LEU A 46 -27.69 17.58 -15.88
C LEU A 46 -26.50 17.33 -16.83
N THR A 47 -25.95 18.40 -17.41
CA THR A 47 -24.85 18.33 -18.37
C THR A 47 -23.48 18.47 -17.70
N ASN A 48 -22.44 17.91 -18.32
CA ASN A 48 -21.06 18.16 -17.90
C ASN A 48 -20.66 19.62 -18.19
N GLY A 49 -19.80 20.16 -17.32
CA GLY A 49 -19.33 21.54 -17.39
C GLY A 49 -19.89 22.39 -16.26
N GLN A 50 -19.77 23.71 -16.42
CA GLN A 50 -20.25 24.68 -15.45
C GLN A 50 -21.53 25.34 -15.96
N THR A 51 -22.58 25.27 -15.16
CA THR A 51 -23.84 25.97 -15.36
C THR A 51 -23.94 27.07 -14.31
N ASN A 52 -24.02 28.32 -14.77
CA ASN A 52 -24.03 29.50 -13.92
C ASN A 52 -25.39 30.19 -13.95
N SER A 53 -25.57 31.12 -13.00
CA SER A 53 -26.74 32.00 -12.93
C SER A 53 -28.05 31.22 -12.78
N LEU A 54 -28.00 30.09 -12.09
CA LEU A 54 -29.19 29.36 -11.66
C LEU A 54 -29.76 30.06 -10.44
N ASN A 55 -31.08 30.08 -10.30
CA ASN A 55 -31.75 30.78 -9.20
C ASN A 55 -32.76 29.85 -8.55
N ILE A 56 -32.84 29.94 -7.22
CA ILE A 56 -33.76 29.12 -6.45
C ILE A 56 -34.54 29.94 -5.44
N LYS A 57 -35.81 29.57 -5.22
CA LYS A 57 -36.68 30.16 -4.20
C LYS A 57 -37.42 29.10 -3.41
N ASP A 58 -37.32 29.22 -2.08
CA ASP A 58 -37.93 28.25 -1.17
C ASP A 58 -39.43 28.04 -1.41
N GLY A 59 -39.82 26.76 -1.42
CA GLY A 59 -41.21 26.29 -1.38
C GLY A 59 -42.03 26.53 -2.66
N VAL A 60 -41.41 27.07 -3.72
CA VAL A 60 -42.08 27.40 -4.98
C VAL A 60 -41.25 27.02 -6.22
N ASP A 61 -39.92 26.91 -6.08
CA ASP A 61 -38.95 26.82 -7.18
C ASP A 61 -37.81 25.90 -6.68
N GLU A 62 -38.03 24.59 -6.76
CA GLU A 62 -37.02 23.58 -6.41
C GLU A 62 -36.49 22.95 -7.69
N ASP A 63 -35.18 22.89 -7.84
CA ASP A 63 -34.64 22.58 -9.16
C ASP A 63 -34.31 21.10 -9.27
N PHE A 64 -34.95 20.41 -10.22
CA PHE A 64 -34.72 19.00 -10.50
C PHE A 64 -33.92 18.82 -11.78
N PHE A 65 -32.86 18.02 -11.68
CA PHE A 65 -32.02 17.65 -12.82
C PHE A 65 -31.91 16.14 -13.00
N PHE A 66 -31.97 15.68 -14.25
CA PHE A 66 -31.92 14.27 -14.61
C PHE A 66 -30.64 13.92 -15.37
N ARG A 67 -30.10 12.72 -15.14
CA ARG A 67 -29.00 12.15 -15.95
C ARG A 67 -29.04 10.63 -16.02
N THR A 68 -28.65 10.09 -17.17
CA THR A 68 -28.28 8.68 -17.31
C THR A 68 -26.77 8.52 -17.14
N VAL A 69 -26.35 7.56 -16.34
CA VAL A 69 -24.95 7.26 -15.99
C VAL A 69 -24.62 5.87 -16.50
N ALA A 70 -23.60 5.74 -17.35
CA ALA A 70 -23.14 4.45 -17.85
C ALA A 70 -22.50 3.62 -16.73
N HIS A 71 -22.49 2.28 -16.88
CA HIS A 71 -21.67 1.44 -16.02
C HIS A 71 -20.20 1.89 -16.09
N ASN A 72 -19.52 1.94 -14.95
CA ASN A 72 -18.16 2.42 -14.78
C ASN A 72 -17.99 3.94 -15.00
N GLU A 73 -19.08 4.69 -15.08
CA GLU A 73 -19.03 6.15 -15.04
C GLU A 73 -19.20 6.66 -13.61
N ARG A 74 -18.33 7.59 -13.22
CA ARG A 74 -18.41 8.39 -12.00
C ARG A 74 -18.72 9.82 -12.35
N LEU A 75 -19.64 10.41 -11.60
CA LEU A 75 -19.97 11.83 -11.62
C LEU A 75 -19.47 12.51 -10.36
N THR A 76 -18.91 13.70 -10.52
CA THR A 76 -18.71 14.65 -9.42
C THR A 76 -19.59 15.86 -9.69
N ILE A 77 -20.49 16.15 -8.75
CA ILE A 77 -21.47 17.23 -8.85
C ILE A 77 -21.18 18.21 -7.73
N GLY A 78 -20.64 19.38 -8.08
CA GLY A 78 -20.47 20.50 -7.16
C GLY A 78 -21.62 21.49 -7.32
N CYS A 79 -22.32 21.79 -6.23
CA CYS A 79 -23.24 22.91 -6.12
C CYS A 79 -22.56 24.00 -5.31
N TYR A 80 -22.42 25.20 -5.86
CA TYR A 80 -21.72 26.31 -5.22
C TYR A 80 -22.64 27.52 -5.09
N PHE A 81 -22.66 28.09 -3.89
CA PHE A 81 -23.47 29.24 -3.52
C PHE A 81 -22.78 30.00 -2.39
N SER A 82 -23.33 31.15 -2.02
CA SER A 82 -22.85 31.98 -0.91
C SER A 82 -23.74 31.73 0.31
N ASN A 83 -23.17 31.17 1.39
CA ASN A 83 -23.91 30.84 2.61
C ASN A 83 -24.44 32.08 3.34
N VAL A 84 -23.93 33.27 3.01
CA VAL A 84 -24.41 34.55 3.53
C VAL A 84 -25.82 34.88 3.02
N ASP A 85 -26.16 34.37 1.83
CA ASP A 85 -27.45 34.59 1.17
C ASP A 85 -28.49 33.51 1.55
N GLY A 86 -28.05 32.51 2.32
CA GLY A 86 -28.83 31.43 2.88
C GLY A 86 -28.27 30.05 2.52
N ASP A 87 -28.94 29.01 3.00
CA ASP A 87 -28.52 27.62 2.81
C ASP A 87 -29.18 27.00 1.57
N ILE A 88 -28.45 26.15 0.86
CA ILE A 88 -28.93 25.34 -0.25
C ILE A 88 -28.45 23.91 -0.04
N ASP A 89 -29.40 22.99 0.06
CA ASP A 89 -29.14 21.57 0.17
C ASP A 89 -29.29 20.89 -1.20
N VAL A 90 -28.55 19.80 -1.39
CA VAL A 90 -28.59 18.99 -2.61
C VAL A 90 -28.79 17.52 -2.27
N TRP A 91 -29.84 16.92 -2.82
CA TRP A 91 -30.12 15.49 -2.65
C TRP A 91 -30.04 14.79 -4.00
N LEU A 92 -29.33 13.68 -4.04
CA LEU A 92 -29.19 12.83 -5.22
C LEU A 92 -29.96 11.53 -5.01
N TYR A 93 -30.70 11.12 -6.03
CA TYR A 93 -31.56 9.94 -5.99
C TYR A 93 -31.27 8.99 -7.15
N ASP A 94 -31.36 7.69 -6.88
CA ASP A 94 -31.54 6.66 -7.91
C ASP A 94 -32.98 6.67 -8.42
N VAL A 95 -33.15 6.49 -9.73
CA VAL A 95 -34.45 6.56 -10.41
C VAL A 95 -34.85 5.18 -10.93
N ASN A 96 -35.90 4.59 -10.35
CA ASN A 96 -36.44 3.28 -10.72
C ASN A 96 -37.77 3.38 -11.49
N GLY A 97 -37.78 4.18 -12.56
CA GLY A 97 -38.99 4.60 -13.29
C GLY A 97 -39.28 6.08 -13.08
N THR A 98 -40.31 6.62 -13.74
CA THR A 98 -40.57 8.07 -13.72
C THR A 98 -40.93 8.56 -12.32
N CYS A 99 -40.07 9.41 -11.74
CA CYS A 99 -40.17 9.97 -10.38
C CYS A 99 -40.33 8.94 -9.23
N VAL A 100 -39.82 7.72 -9.39
CA VAL A 100 -39.65 6.78 -8.28
C VAL A 100 -38.23 6.94 -7.75
N LEU A 101 -38.09 7.82 -6.76
CA LEU A 101 -36.80 8.30 -6.24
C LEU A 101 -36.39 7.54 -4.98
N SER A 102 -35.18 6.98 -4.98
CA SER A 102 -34.52 6.40 -3.80
C SER A 102 -33.31 7.25 -3.45
N LEU A 103 -33.23 7.75 -2.21
CA LEU A 103 -32.14 8.64 -1.81
C LEU A 103 -30.78 7.91 -1.86
N ALA A 104 -29.84 8.46 -2.62
CA ALA A 104 -28.50 7.91 -2.82
C ALA A 104 -27.45 8.70 -2.04
N GLN A 105 -27.47 10.04 -2.13
CA GLN A 105 -26.52 10.92 -1.45
C GLN A 105 -27.17 12.25 -1.07
N ILE A 106 -26.58 12.94 -0.09
CA ILE A 106 -26.98 14.27 0.36
C ILE A 106 -25.76 15.16 0.55
N GLY A 107 -25.92 16.44 0.26
CA GLY A 107 -25.04 17.53 0.65
C GLY A 107 -25.92 18.57 1.34
N GLN A 108 -25.60 18.91 2.58
CA GLN A 108 -26.45 19.77 3.39
C GLN A 108 -25.64 20.59 4.40
N GLY A 109 -26.23 21.70 4.83
CA GLY A 109 -25.71 22.57 5.89
C GLY A 109 -24.90 23.76 5.36
N PRO A 110 -24.41 24.63 6.27
CA PRO A 110 -24.16 26.03 5.98
C PRO A 110 -22.84 26.33 5.26
N SER A 111 -22.27 25.39 4.49
CA SER A 111 -21.06 25.63 3.70
C SER A 111 -21.38 26.39 2.41
N ASP A 112 -20.38 27.06 1.81
CA ASP A 112 -20.50 27.77 0.52
C ASP A 112 -20.59 26.81 -0.69
N GLY A 113 -21.27 25.69 -0.52
CA GLY A 113 -21.43 24.64 -1.51
C GLY A 113 -21.33 23.22 -0.95
N HIS A 114 -21.68 22.27 -1.82
CA HIS A 114 -21.69 20.85 -1.57
C HIS A 114 -21.16 20.09 -2.77
N VAL A 115 -20.44 18.98 -2.53
CA VAL A 115 -19.92 18.11 -3.60
C VAL A 115 -20.42 16.70 -3.37
N LEU A 116 -21.11 16.14 -4.36
CA LEU A 116 -21.58 14.75 -4.38
C LEU A 116 -20.75 13.95 -5.38
N VAL A 117 -20.49 12.67 -5.08
CA VAL A 117 -19.72 11.77 -5.95
C VAL A 117 -20.50 10.48 -6.13
N TYR A 118 -21.06 10.29 -7.33
CA TYR A 118 -21.88 9.13 -7.67
C TYR A 118 -21.15 8.24 -8.67
N THR A 119 -21.09 6.93 -8.42
CA THR A 119 -20.45 5.96 -9.32
C THR A 119 -21.42 4.84 -9.64
N ASN A 120 -21.66 4.58 -10.93
CA ASN A 120 -22.54 3.48 -11.34
C ASN A 120 -21.75 2.16 -11.49
N THR A 121 -21.88 1.30 -10.48
CA THR A 121 -21.28 -0.05 -10.45
C THR A 121 -22.27 -1.16 -10.78
N SER A 122 -23.50 -0.85 -11.18
CA SER A 122 -24.60 -1.82 -11.34
C SER A 122 -24.46 -2.80 -12.52
N GLY A 123 -23.47 -2.61 -13.41
CA GLY A 123 -23.29 -3.38 -14.64
C GLY A 123 -24.21 -2.95 -15.79
N VAL A 124 -25.15 -2.02 -15.57
CA VAL A 124 -26.09 -1.51 -16.57
C VAL A 124 -26.19 0.02 -16.50
N LEU A 125 -26.85 0.66 -17.46
CA LEU A 125 -27.17 2.09 -17.39
C LEU A 125 -28.11 2.37 -16.21
N GLN A 126 -27.79 3.39 -15.41
CA GLN A 126 -28.64 3.88 -14.33
C GLN A 126 -29.09 5.30 -14.59
N SER A 127 -30.26 5.65 -14.07
CA SER A 127 -30.79 7.01 -14.12
C SER A 127 -30.76 7.60 -12.72
N ILE A 128 -30.34 8.86 -12.62
CA ILE A 128 -30.28 9.61 -11.38
C ILE A 128 -31.05 10.92 -11.49
N MET A 129 -31.49 11.42 -10.33
CA MET A 129 -32.12 12.72 -10.17
C MET A 129 -31.36 13.54 -9.11
N LEU A 130 -30.95 14.75 -9.44
CA LEU A 130 -30.48 15.74 -8.48
C LEU A 130 -31.64 16.67 -8.15
N ARG A 131 -31.86 16.92 -6.86
CA ARG A 131 -32.76 17.96 -6.35
C ARG A 131 -31.92 19.00 -5.63
N VAL A 132 -32.03 20.25 -6.05
CA VAL A 132 -31.45 21.40 -5.37
C VAL A 132 -32.61 22.12 -4.70
N PHE A 133 -32.50 22.42 -3.40
CA PHE A 133 -33.60 23.05 -2.68
C PHE A 133 -33.06 23.84 -1.49
N ARG A 134 -33.89 24.76 -0.99
CA ARG A 134 -33.58 25.49 0.25
C ARG A 134 -34.18 24.71 1.42
N PRO A 135 -33.41 24.32 2.44
CA PRO A 135 -33.96 23.58 3.58
C PRO A 135 -34.77 24.47 4.53
N THR A 136 -34.58 25.80 4.45
CA THR A 136 -35.28 26.77 5.29
C THR A 136 -35.97 27.83 4.46
N PRO A 137 -37.23 28.17 4.77
CA PRO A 137 -37.94 29.22 4.07
C PRO A 137 -37.33 30.59 4.20
N GLN A 138 -36.95 31.16 3.07
CA GLN A 138 -36.45 32.52 2.99
C GLN A 138 -37.12 33.28 1.84
N PRO A 139 -37.47 34.55 2.06
CA PRO A 139 -38.22 35.35 1.08
C PRO A 139 -37.37 35.87 -0.07
N ASN A 140 -36.04 35.76 0.01
CA ASN A 140 -35.11 36.15 -1.05
C ASN A 140 -34.90 35.00 -2.05
N CYS A 141 -34.55 35.37 -3.28
CA CYS A 141 -34.00 34.43 -4.25
C CYS A 141 -32.50 34.30 -4.00
N GLN A 142 -31.96 33.12 -4.24
CA GLN A 142 -30.54 32.86 -4.10
C GLN A 142 -30.01 32.29 -5.40
N SER A 143 -28.86 32.79 -5.86
CA SER A 143 -28.19 32.24 -7.02
C SER A 143 -27.21 31.14 -6.62
N TYR A 144 -27.09 30.14 -7.47
CA TYR A 144 -26.12 29.08 -7.33
C TYR A 144 -25.53 28.70 -8.70
N SER A 145 -24.54 27.83 -8.67
CA SER A 145 -23.94 27.26 -9.87
C SER A 145 -23.69 25.77 -9.69
N LEU A 146 -23.80 25.02 -10.78
CA LEU A 146 -23.45 23.61 -10.83
C LEU A 146 -22.16 23.43 -11.62
N ILE A 147 -21.24 22.63 -11.10
CA ILE A 147 -20.09 22.13 -11.83
C ILE A 147 -20.17 20.62 -11.83
N VAL A 148 -20.33 20.02 -13.00
CA VAL A 148 -20.44 18.57 -13.16
C VAL A 148 -19.29 18.06 -14.00
N THR A 149 -18.57 17.08 -13.48
CA THR A 149 -17.57 16.32 -14.25
C THR A 149 -17.95 14.86 -14.28
N SER A 150 -17.54 14.16 -15.32
CA SER A 150 -17.69 12.71 -15.41
C SER A 150 -16.44 12.05 -15.93
N GLN A 151 -16.14 10.89 -15.38
CA GLN A 151 -15.02 10.06 -15.79
C GLN A 151 -15.48 8.62 -15.86
N SER A 152 -14.95 7.85 -16.82
CA SER A 152 -15.24 6.42 -16.93
C SER A 152 -13.98 5.62 -16.68
N SER A 153 -14.05 4.65 -15.78
CA SER A 153 -12.95 3.71 -15.54
C SER A 153 -13.47 2.34 -15.11
N PRO A 154 -13.00 1.23 -15.72
CA PRO A 154 -13.35 -0.11 -15.25
C PRO A 154 -12.98 -0.33 -13.78
N CYS A 155 -11.95 0.36 -13.29
CA CYS A 155 -11.46 0.26 -11.92
C CYS A 155 -12.47 0.68 -10.85
N PHE A 156 -13.50 1.43 -11.23
CA PHE A 156 -14.56 1.82 -10.31
C PHE A 156 -15.46 0.67 -9.88
N SER A 157 -15.59 -0.40 -10.69
CA SER A 157 -16.35 -1.60 -10.33
C SER A 157 -15.47 -2.84 -10.13
N THR A 158 -14.18 -2.76 -10.46
CA THR A 158 -13.21 -3.80 -10.09
C THR A 158 -13.24 -4.01 -8.57
N PRO A 159 -13.56 -5.23 -8.10
CA PRO A 159 -13.50 -5.55 -6.68
C PRO A 159 -12.08 -5.39 -6.15
N ASP A 160 -12.00 -5.01 -4.89
CA ASP A 160 -10.74 -5.03 -4.15
C ASP A 160 -10.35 -6.49 -3.81
N ASP A 161 -9.12 -6.69 -3.36
CA ASP A 161 -8.63 -8.02 -3.01
C ASP A 161 -9.14 -8.49 -1.62
N VAL A 162 -8.76 -9.72 -1.25
CA VAL A 162 -9.24 -10.37 0.00
C VAL A 162 -8.70 -9.73 1.28
N TYR A 163 -7.66 -8.90 1.17
CA TYR A 163 -7.03 -8.24 2.31
C TYR A 163 -7.58 -6.84 2.57
N ALA A 164 -8.37 -6.30 1.65
CA ALA A 164 -9.08 -5.05 1.85
C ALA A 164 -10.14 -5.16 2.97
N PRO A 165 -10.38 -4.07 3.74
CA PRO A 165 -9.77 -2.75 3.62
C PRO A 165 -8.39 -2.66 4.31
N ASN A 166 -7.38 -2.21 3.57
CA ASN A 166 -5.98 -2.10 3.97
C ASN A 166 -5.34 -0.77 3.53
N GLN A 167 -6.09 0.30 3.35
CA GLN A 167 -5.63 1.50 2.63
C GLN A 167 -4.74 2.46 3.42
N LEU A 168 -4.66 2.29 4.75
CA LEU A 168 -3.98 3.18 5.67
C LEU A 168 -2.97 2.40 6.51
N CYS A 169 -1.94 3.07 7.03
CA CYS A 169 -0.98 2.44 7.94
C CYS A 169 -1.63 1.91 9.22
N SER A 170 -2.73 2.51 9.67
CA SER A 170 -3.53 2.03 10.81
C SER A 170 -4.37 0.79 10.50
N THR A 171 -4.65 0.52 9.22
CA THR A 171 -5.44 -0.63 8.76
C THR A 171 -4.62 -1.61 7.92
N ALA A 172 -3.29 -1.44 7.89
CA ALA A 172 -2.41 -2.21 7.03
C ALA A 172 -2.54 -3.72 7.28
N ALA A 173 -2.65 -4.48 6.19
CA ALA A 173 -2.84 -5.93 6.26
C ALA A 173 -1.51 -6.62 6.64
N PRO A 174 -1.48 -7.46 7.69
CA PRO A 174 -0.25 -8.14 8.10
C PRO A 174 0.12 -9.27 7.14
N LEU A 175 1.39 -9.32 6.74
CA LEU A 175 1.94 -10.39 5.90
C LEU A 175 3.12 -11.09 6.59
N THR A 176 3.26 -12.38 6.30
CA THR A 176 4.47 -13.16 6.57
C THR A 176 5.27 -13.36 5.26
N PRO A 177 6.57 -13.72 5.32
CA PRO A 177 7.32 -14.09 4.12
C PRO A 177 6.59 -15.16 3.30
N GLY A 178 6.48 -14.95 1.99
CA GLY A 178 5.70 -15.78 1.09
C GLY A 178 5.37 -15.07 -0.23
N THR A 179 4.58 -15.74 -1.06
CA THR A 179 4.08 -15.22 -2.34
C THR A 179 2.57 -15.09 -2.27
N TYR A 180 2.06 -13.92 -2.61
CA TYR A 180 0.65 -13.55 -2.63
C TYR A 180 0.26 -13.27 -4.08
N LEU A 181 -0.73 -14.00 -4.59
CA LEU A 181 -1.07 -13.99 -6.01
C LEU A 181 -2.40 -13.29 -6.26
N GLY A 182 -2.51 -12.60 -7.38
CA GLY A 182 -3.77 -12.01 -7.86
C GLY A 182 -4.32 -10.91 -6.96
N LEU A 183 -3.44 -10.07 -6.42
CA LEU A 183 -3.79 -8.85 -5.69
C LEU A 183 -4.19 -7.75 -6.67
N GLN A 184 -4.85 -6.70 -6.16
CA GLN A 184 -5.40 -5.63 -6.99
C GLN A 184 -4.92 -4.26 -6.51
N ALA A 185 -3.99 -3.65 -7.24
CA ALA A 185 -3.51 -2.32 -6.94
C ALA A 185 -4.49 -1.25 -7.45
N PHE A 186 -4.73 -0.25 -6.62
CA PHE A 186 -5.44 0.99 -6.96
C PHE A 186 -4.63 2.20 -6.50
N GLY A 187 -4.90 3.38 -7.06
CA GLY A 187 -4.42 4.62 -6.45
C GLY A 187 -5.36 5.14 -5.35
N PHE A 188 -5.01 6.30 -4.80
CA PHE A 188 -5.76 6.92 -3.70
C PHE A 188 -7.26 7.12 -4.04
N PRO A 189 -8.17 6.79 -3.10
CA PRO A 189 -7.93 6.40 -1.70
C PRO A 189 -7.87 4.89 -1.45
N ARG A 190 -7.79 4.06 -2.50
CA ARG A 190 -7.89 2.59 -2.45
C ARG A 190 -6.54 1.86 -2.52
N GLN A 191 -5.44 2.57 -2.34
CA GLN A 191 -4.11 1.97 -2.32
C GLN A 191 -4.00 0.80 -1.33
N ASP A 192 -3.00 -0.05 -1.49
CA ASP A 192 -2.72 -1.13 -0.55
C ASP A 192 -1.63 -0.73 0.44
N MET A 193 -1.87 -1.00 1.72
CA MET A 193 -0.86 -0.93 2.77
C MET A 193 -0.67 -2.29 3.41
N TRP A 194 0.56 -2.79 3.36
CA TRP A 194 0.97 -4.06 3.95
C TRP A 194 1.83 -3.81 5.19
N LYS A 195 1.77 -4.70 6.18
CA LYS A 195 2.59 -4.65 7.39
C LYS A 195 3.39 -5.94 7.54
N ILE A 196 4.71 -5.84 7.72
CA ILE A 196 5.61 -6.98 7.88
C ILE A 196 6.46 -6.79 9.12
N ASP A 197 6.49 -7.78 10.02
CA ASP A 197 7.39 -7.78 11.18
C ASP A 197 8.74 -8.39 10.80
N VAL A 198 9.81 -7.60 10.96
CA VAL A 198 11.16 -7.96 10.55
C VAL A 198 12.03 -8.09 11.79
N PRO A 199 12.66 -9.26 12.05
CA PRO A 199 13.61 -9.41 13.15
C PRO A 199 14.77 -8.42 13.03
N ASN A 200 15.40 -8.07 14.15
CA ASN A 200 16.58 -7.21 14.13
C ASN A 200 17.68 -7.83 13.26
N GLY A 201 18.48 -7.01 12.57
CA GLY A 201 19.55 -7.46 11.67
C GLY A 201 19.09 -8.18 10.40
N ALA A 202 17.81 -8.56 10.28
CA ALA A 202 17.28 -9.18 9.08
C ALA A 202 16.98 -8.13 8.00
N THR A 203 17.10 -8.55 6.74
CA THR A 203 16.76 -7.71 5.58
C THR A 203 15.43 -8.15 5.00
N LEU A 204 14.48 -7.23 4.94
CA LEU A 204 13.24 -7.38 4.21
C LEU A 204 13.48 -7.08 2.73
N LEU A 205 13.02 -7.98 1.86
CA LEU A 205 12.93 -7.80 0.42
C LEU A 205 11.47 -7.96 0.02
N VAL A 206 10.93 -7.00 -0.74
CA VAL A 206 9.57 -7.04 -1.23
C VAL A 206 9.56 -6.69 -2.71
N ASP A 207 8.96 -7.56 -3.52
CA ASP A 207 8.80 -7.39 -4.96
C ASP A 207 7.32 -7.38 -5.32
N ALA A 208 6.85 -6.35 -6.03
CA ALA A 208 5.57 -6.36 -6.73
C ALA A 208 5.80 -6.80 -8.17
N LEU A 209 5.13 -7.87 -8.61
CA LEU A 209 5.24 -8.43 -9.94
C LEU A 209 3.98 -8.13 -10.74
N PHE A 210 4.10 -7.41 -11.84
CA PHE A 210 2.96 -6.97 -12.65
C PHE A 210 3.37 -6.71 -14.09
N SER A 211 2.38 -6.51 -14.97
CA SER A 211 2.62 -6.01 -16.32
C SER A 211 2.29 -4.53 -16.39
N HIS A 212 3.24 -3.71 -16.80
CA HIS A 212 3.06 -2.27 -16.97
C HIS A 212 1.98 -1.92 -18.01
N ALA A 213 1.62 -2.86 -18.89
CA ALA A 213 0.50 -2.70 -19.81
C ALA A 213 -0.86 -2.50 -19.10
N GLY A 214 -1.00 -2.92 -17.84
CA GLY A 214 -2.21 -2.75 -17.04
C GLY A 214 -2.26 -1.47 -16.20
N GLY A 215 -1.17 -0.70 -16.14
CA GLY A 215 -1.03 0.47 -15.26
C GLY A 215 0.32 0.49 -14.54
N ASP A 216 0.78 1.68 -14.17
CA ASP A 216 2.06 1.87 -13.50
C ASP A 216 1.90 1.61 -11.99
N VAL A 217 2.49 0.53 -11.48
CA VAL A 217 2.49 0.23 -10.05
C VAL A 217 3.73 0.88 -9.44
N ASP A 218 3.59 1.48 -8.27
CA ASP A 218 4.66 2.07 -7.49
C ASP A 218 4.73 1.38 -6.13
N MET A 219 5.92 1.39 -5.52
CA MET A 219 6.14 0.87 -4.17
C MET A 219 6.88 1.86 -3.28
N ARG A 220 6.39 2.02 -2.05
CA ARG A 220 7.08 2.79 -1.00
C ARG A 220 7.16 1.98 0.29
N LEU A 221 8.33 1.95 0.89
CA LEU A 221 8.59 1.25 2.15
C LEU A 221 8.77 2.28 3.27
N TYR A 222 8.08 2.07 4.37
CA TYR A 222 8.12 2.89 5.58
C TYR A 222 8.51 2.01 6.77
N ASP A 223 9.09 2.62 7.80
CA ASP A 223 9.34 1.95 9.08
C ASP A 223 8.30 2.37 10.14
N GLN A 224 8.40 1.79 11.32
CA GLN A 224 7.55 2.12 12.46
C GLN A 224 7.70 3.58 12.94
N ALA A 225 8.83 4.24 12.66
CA ALA A 225 9.03 5.65 13.00
C ALA A 225 8.18 6.56 12.10
N SER A 226 7.99 6.21 10.82
CA SER A 226 7.11 6.95 9.91
C SER A 226 5.64 6.94 10.35
N VAL A 227 5.17 5.84 10.95
CA VAL A 227 3.82 5.79 11.56
C VAL A 227 3.74 6.73 12.76
N SER A 228 4.76 6.69 13.62
CA SER A 228 4.83 7.52 14.83
C SER A 228 4.89 9.01 14.51
N ASN A 229 5.54 9.37 13.39
CA ASN A 229 5.67 10.73 12.88
C ASN A 229 4.50 11.16 11.97
N MET A 230 3.48 10.33 11.79
CA MET A 230 2.33 10.59 10.90
C MET A 230 2.74 10.87 9.44
N THR A 231 3.86 10.31 8.98
CA THR A 231 4.35 10.42 7.59
C THR A 231 4.13 9.15 6.78
N CYS A 232 3.77 8.03 7.42
CA CYS A 232 3.44 6.79 6.73
C CYS A 232 2.27 6.95 5.76
N GLY A 233 2.41 6.43 4.54
CA GLY A 233 1.42 6.57 3.46
C GLY A 233 1.36 7.96 2.82
N THR A 234 2.23 8.89 3.21
CA THR A 234 2.35 10.21 2.57
C THR A 234 3.45 10.20 1.51
N SER A 235 3.54 11.25 0.71
CA SER A 235 4.65 11.47 -0.25
C SER A 235 6.02 11.69 0.41
N SER A 236 6.11 11.60 1.74
CA SER A 236 7.32 11.78 2.54
C SER A 236 7.49 10.67 3.57
N GLY A 237 8.70 10.50 4.13
CA GLY A 237 8.93 9.57 5.24
C GLY A 237 9.06 8.10 4.87
N TRP A 238 9.06 7.76 3.58
CA TRP A 238 9.51 6.44 3.12
C TRP A 238 11.04 6.32 3.30
N ILE A 239 11.51 5.11 3.53
CA ILE A 239 12.94 4.74 3.68
C ILE A 239 13.49 4.05 2.43
N ALA A 240 12.61 3.51 1.57
CA ALA A 240 12.92 3.03 0.24
C ALA A 240 11.71 3.26 -0.68
N ILE A 241 11.99 3.39 -1.97
CA ILE A 241 10.98 3.62 -3.01
C ILE A 241 11.43 2.92 -4.30
N SER A 242 10.47 2.37 -5.02
CA SER A 242 10.60 1.97 -6.43
C SER A 242 9.45 2.60 -7.19
N SER A 243 9.78 3.37 -8.23
CA SER A 243 8.80 4.06 -9.06
C SER A 243 9.22 3.98 -10.52
N SER A 244 9.44 2.74 -10.96
CA SER A 244 9.90 2.46 -12.31
C SER A 244 8.75 2.64 -13.29
N VAL A 245 9.04 2.80 -14.58
CA VAL A 245 8.01 2.77 -15.65
C VAL A 245 8.08 1.46 -16.43
N THR A 246 8.63 0.43 -15.80
CA THR A 246 8.84 -0.91 -16.35
C THR A 246 8.05 -1.92 -15.53
N ASP A 247 8.01 -3.17 -16.00
CA ASP A 247 7.48 -4.25 -15.18
C ASP A 247 8.31 -4.40 -13.89
N ASN A 248 7.59 -4.66 -12.80
CA ASN A 248 8.04 -4.99 -11.44
C ASN A 248 8.73 -3.86 -10.64
N GLU A 249 8.32 -3.74 -9.38
CA GLU A 249 8.96 -2.90 -8.38
C GLU A 249 9.59 -3.73 -7.28
N SER A 250 10.72 -3.25 -6.76
CA SER A 250 11.41 -3.89 -5.64
C SER A 250 11.83 -2.86 -4.59
N VAL A 251 11.53 -3.13 -3.32
CA VAL A 251 12.01 -2.34 -2.18
C VAL A 251 12.69 -3.24 -1.14
N SER A 252 13.66 -2.69 -0.43
CA SER A 252 14.37 -3.42 0.62
C SER A 252 14.76 -2.54 1.80
N ALA A 253 14.85 -3.15 2.98
CA ALA A 253 15.40 -2.51 4.16
C ALA A 253 15.93 -3.52 5.17
N THR A 254 17.01 -3.17 5.86
CA THR A 254 17.56 -3.95 6.98
C THR A 254 17.10 -3.34 8.30
N ASN A 255 16.51 -4.17 9.16
CA ASN A 255 16.16 -3.75 10.52
C ASN A 255 17.43 -3.60 11.36
N SER A 256 17.68 -2.40 11.89
CA SER A 256 18.81 -2.12 12.77
C SER A 256 18.38 -1.55 14.13
N SER A 257 17.13 -1.79 14.52
CA SER A 257 16.50 -1.13 15.67
C SER A 257 16.85 -1.74 17.04
N GLY A 258 17.54 -2.89 17.08
CA GLY A 258 17.82 -3.60 18.34
C GLY A 258 16.73 -4.60 18.75
N GLY A 259 15.66 -4.73 17.97
CA GLY A 259 14.57 -5.68 18.22
C GLY A 259 13.73 -5.91 16.95
N THR A 260 12.70 -6.75 17.05
CA THR A 260 11.74 -6.91 15.95
C THR A 260 10.98 -5.60 15.74
N MET A 261 10.89 -5.15 14.48
CA MET A 261 10.22 -3.91 14.10
C MET A 261 9.26 -4.18 12.94
N SER A 262 8.12 -3.48 12.93
CA SER A 262 7.19 -3.51 11.81
C SER A 262 7.62 -2.52 10.71
N TYR A 263 7.58 -3.00 9.47
CA TYR A 263 7.72 -2.23 8.25
C TYR A 263 6.37 -2.17 7.54
N TYR A 264 6.14 -1.10 6.78
CA TYR A 264 4.90 -0.87 6.06
C TYR A 264 5.20 -0.65 4.58
N VAL A 265 4.55 -1.40 3.70
CA VAL A 265 4.72 -1.30 2.25
C VAL A 265 3.44 -0.72 1.67
N LEU A 266 3.55 0.46 1.06
CA LEU A 266 2.52 1.03 0.21
C LEU A 266 2.71 0.52 -1.21
N VAL A 267 1.67 -0.06 -1.79
CA VAL A 267 1.57 -0.35 -3.22
C VAL A 267 0.43 0.48 -3.78
N ASP A 268 0.71 1.32 -4.77
CA ASP A 268 -0.27 2.22 -5.38
C ASP A 268 -0.05 2.36 -6.90
N ILE A 269 -1.03 2.96 -7.59
CA ILE A 269 -0.92 3.27 -9.01
C ILE A 269 -0.42 4.69 -9.22
N TYR A 270 0.50 4.87 -10.18
CA TYR A 270 0.96 6.18 -10.66
C TYR A 270 0.38 6.52 -12.06
N PRO A 271 -0.02 7.78 -12.32
CA PRO A 271 -0.18 8.86 -11.37
C PRO A 271 -1.26 8.54 -10.33
N PRO A 272 -1.15 9.08 -9.11
CA PRO A 272 -2.09 8.77 -8.04
C PRO A 272 -3.52 9.16 -8.43
N GLY A 273 -4.43 8.21 -8.28
CA GLY A 273 -5.86 8.36 -8.54
C GLY A 273 -6.51 6.99 -8.74
N ASP A 274 -7.83 6.94 -8.76
CA ASP A 274 -8.56 5.67 -8.87
C ASP A 274 -9.18 5.42 -10.26
N LEU A 275 -8.70 6.17 -11.26
CA LEU A 275 -9.02 5.98 -12.67
C LEU A 275 -8.26 4.80 -13.29
N GLU A 276 -7.18 4.37 -12.67
CA GLU A 276 -6.35 3.26 -13.11
C GLU A 276 -6.17 2.28 -11.95
N CYS A 277 -5.98 1.01 -12.30
CA CYS A 277 -5.83 -0.12 -11.39
C CYS A 277 -5.13 -1.23 -12.15
N ASN A 278 -4.34 -2.04 -11.44
CA ASN A 278 -3.59 -3.13 -12.06
C ASN A 278 -3.56 -4.36 -11.16
N SER A 279 -3.49 -5.54 -11.76
CA SER A 279 -3.27 -6.78 -11.02
C SER A 279 -1.78 -6.97 -10.77
N TYR A 280 -1.43 -7.42 -9.56
CA TYR A 280 -0.05 -7.73 -9.22
C TYR A 280 0.05 -8.97 -8.31
N ASP A 281 1.22 -9.58 -8.29
CA ASP A 281 1.62 -10.56 -7.29
C ASP A 281 2.65 -9.92 -6.36
N LEU A 282 2.58 -10.20 -5.06
CA LEU A 282 3.53 -9.68 -4.08
C LEU A 282 4.41 -10.82 -3.55
N VAL A 283 5.72 -10.66 -3.67
CA VAL A 283 6.71 -11.59 -3.10
C VAL A 283 7.37 -10.90 -1.91
N VAL A 284 7.21 -11.47 -0.72
CA VAL A 284 7.82 -10.99 0.52
C VAL A 284 8.85 -12.02 0.97
N SER A 285 10.11 -11.61 1.15
CA SER A 285 11.13 -12.50 1.68
C SER A 285 12.01 -11.83 2.73
N ILE A 286 12.45 -12.65 3.69
CA ILE A 286 13.45 -12.30 4.70
C ILE A 286 14.50 -13.42 4.63
N PRO A 287 15.52 -13.29 3.77
CA PRO A 287 16.52 -14.34 3.62
C PRO A 287 17.28 -14.56 4.95
N PRO A 288 17.76 -15.80 5.21
CA PRO A 288 18.63 -16.07 6.33
C PRO A 288 19.85 -15.13 6.35
N PRO A 289 20.37 -14.78 7.53
CA PRO A 289 21.47 -13.84 7.61
C PRO A 289 22.76 -14.40 7.00
N GLY A 290 23.44 -13.59 6.21
CA GLY A 290 24.78 -13.87 5.72
C GLY A 290 24.87 -14.35 4.29
N THR A 291 26.10 -14.37 3.80
CA THR A 291 26.43 -14.73 2.42
C THR A 291 27.19 -16.04 2.40
N ALA A 292 26.66 -17.02 1.68
CA ALA A 292 27.35 -18.29 1.46
C ALA A 292 28.50 -18.13 0.47
N LEU A 293 29.64 -18.73 0.81
CA LEU A 293 30.88 -18.66 0.05
C LEU A 293 31.72 -19.91 0.30
N CYS A 294 32.83 -20.05 -0.41
CA CYS A 294 33.73 -21.19 -0.29
C CYS A 294 33.11 -22.56 -0.59
N PHE A 295 32.34 -22.65 -1.67
CA PHE A 295 31.84 -23.95 -2.13
C PHE A 295 32.98 -24.84 -2.64
N GLY A 296 32.87 -26.14 -2.37
CA GLY A 296 33.80 -27.17 -2.82
C GLY A 296 33.59 -27.60 -4.26
N ASP A 297 33.01 -26.75 -5.10
CA ASP A 297 32.62 -27.06 -6.49
C ASP A 297 33.78 -27.02 -7.49
N GLY A 298 34.99 -26.70 -7.03
CA GLY A 298 36.18 -26.57 -7.86
C GLY A 298 36.32 -25.24 -8.58
N PHE A 299 35.37 -24.32 -8.44
CA PHE A 299 35.33 -23.02 -9.10
C PHE A 299 35.31 -21.88 -8.08
N SER A 300 34.33 -21.88 -7.18
CA SER A 300 34.06 -20.81 -6.23
C SER A 300 35.21 -20.58 -5.23
N ALA A 301 35.82 -21.66 -4.73
CA ALA A 301 37.03 -21.61 -3.89
C ALA A 301 38.25 -22.30 -4.53
N GLY A 302 38.21 -22.51 -5.84
CA GLY A 302 39.19 -23.34 -6.53
C GLY A 302 39.04 -24.83 -6.23
N PRO A 303 39.95 -25.68 -6.75
CA PRO A 303 39.83 -27.13 -6.66
C PRO A 303 39.98 -27.63 -5.23
N CYS A 304 39.19 -28.64 -4.85
CA CYS A 304 39.36 -29.36 -3.61
C CYS A 304 40.70 -30.14 -3.58
N PRO A 305 41.35 -30.27 -2.41
CA PRO A 305 42.74 -30.73 -2.30
C PRO A 305 43.02 -32.11 -2.92
N CYS A 306 42.03 -33.01 -2.97
CA CYS A 306 42.21 -34.39 -3.42
C CYS A 306 41.30 -34.79 -4.58
N GLY A 307 40.85 -33.82 -5.37
CA GLY A 307 39.92 -34.10 -6.47
C GLY A 307 38.53 -34.55 -5.98
N ASN A 308 38.17 -34.15 -4.77
CA ASN A 308 36.90 -34.45 -4.11
C ASN A 308 35.93 -33.26 -4.21
N GLN A 309 35.78 -32.70 -5.42
CA GLN A 309 34.86 -31.58 -5.64
C GLN A 309 33.41 -32.02 -5.51
N SER A 310 32.58 -31.17 -4.91
CA SER A 310 31.12 -31.29 -5.01
C SER A 310 30.65 -30.94 -6.43
N ASN A 311 29.39 -31.28 -6.75
CA ASN A 311 28.80 -30.87 -8.01
C ASN A 311 28.71 -29.34 -8.10
N PHE A 312 28.86 -28.81 -9.31
CA PHE A 312 28.73 -27.39 -9.57
C PHE A 312 27.34 -26.88 -9.17
N GLY A 313 27.28 -25.79 -8.41
CA GLY A 313 26.03 -25.20 -7.91
C GLY A 313 25.35 -25.96 -6.77
N ALA A 314 25.96 -27.03 -6.23
CA ALA A 314 25.38 -27.78 -5.12
C ALA A 314 25.32 -26.98 -3.80
N GLY A 315 26.15 -25.93 -3.66
CA GLY A 315 26.19 -25.13 -2.43
C GLY A 315 26.87 -25.83 -1.24
N GLU A 316 27.67 -26.86 -1.49
CA GLU A 316 28.28 -27.72 -0.47
C GLU A 316 29.80 -27.46 -0.34
N GLY A 317 30.41 -27.96 0.74
CA GLY A 317 31.88 -28.05 0.86
C GLY A 317 32.49 -29.15 -0.03
N CYS A 318 33.78 -29.44 0.14
CA CYS A 318 34.41 -30.57 -0.56
C CYS A 318 33.80 -31.90 -0.08
N LEU A 319 33.67 -32.90 -0.96
CA LEU A 319 33.08 -34.19 -0.63
C LEU A 319 33.86 -34.88 0.49
N ASN A 320 33.16 -35.47 1.45
CA ASN A 320 33.73 -36.33 2.49
C ASN A 320 33.63 -37.82 2.12
N SER A 321 34.08 -38.71 3.02
CA SER A 321 34.06 -40.16 2.79
C SER A 321 32.69 -40.80 2.56
N VAL A 322 31.58 -40.10 2.81
CA VAL A 322 30.22 -40.59 2.49
C VAL A 322 29.69 -40.06 1.15
N GLY A 323 30.49 -39.27 0.42
CA GLY A 323 30.19 -38.83 -0.95
C GLY A 323 29.40 -37.52 -1.06
N TYR A 324 29.23 -36.78 0.03
CA TYR A 324 28.57 -35.46 0.06
C TYR A 324 29.52 -34.38 0.59
N GLY A 325 29.33 -33.13 0.17
CA GLY A 325 29.97 -31.99 0.81
C GLY A 325 29.10 -31.51 1.96
N ALA A 326 29.69 -31.10 3.09
CA ALA A 326 28.87 -30.58 4.18
C ALA A 326 28.34 -29.18 3.85
N THR A 327 27.13 -28.86 4.31
CA THR A 327 26.52 -27.53 4.20
C THR A 327 26.38 -26.89 5.57
N LEU A 328 26.51 -25.57 5.63
CA LEU A 328 26.25 -24.78 6.83
C LEU A 328 25.01 -23.92 6.61
N GLY A 329 23.95 -24.18 7.36
CA GLY A 329 22.78 -23.33 7.46
C GLY A 329 22.88 -22.41 8.70
N VAL A 330 22.12 -21.32 8.68
CA VAL A 330 22.03 -20.35 9.76
C VAL A 330 20.59 -19.95 10.01
N SER A 331 20.25 -19.75 11.27
CA SER A 331 18.95 -19.26 11.73
C SER A 331 19.14 -18.23 12.83
N GLY A 332 18.07 -17.51 13.17
CA GLY A 332 18.10 -16.39 14.11
C GLY A 332 18.44 -15.08 13.39
N SER A 333 18.95 -14.11 14.16
CA SER A 333 19.29 -12.79 13.67
C SER A 333 20.78 -12.49 13.79
N PRO A 334 21.36 -11.66 12.90
CA PRO A 334 22.73 -11.20 13.06
C PRO A 334 22.79 -10.03 14.06
N SER A 335 22.05 -10.09 15.17
CA SER A 335 22.03 -9.05 16.20
C SER A 335 22.76 -9.48 17.46
N VAL A 336 23.70 -8.64 17.90
CA VAL A 336 24.44 -8.86 19.15
C VAL A 336 23.51 -8.81 20.37
N SER A 337 22.53 -7.90 20.39
CA SER A 337 21.57 -7.79 21.49
C SER A 337 20.52 -8.91 21.54
N ALA A 338 20.18 -9.50 20.39
CA ALA A 338 19.28 -10.65 20.34
C ALA A 338 19.94 -11.94 20.82
N ASP A 339 21.23 -12.14 20.50
CA ASP A 339 22.01 -13.35 20.85
C ASP A 339 21.28 -14.67 20.55
N ASP A 340 20.63 -14.73 19.37
CA ASP A 340 19.77 -15.84 18.95
C ASP A 340 20.26 -16.57 17.69
N ILE A 341 21.44 -16.21 17.18
CA ILE A 341 22.00 -16.83 15.98
C ILE A 341 22.47 -18.25 16.28
N SER A 342 22.13 -19.19 15.40
CA SER A 342 22.57 -20.58 15.48
C SER A 342 22.91 -21.15 14.12
N PHE A 343 23.91 -22.03 14.08
CA PHE A 343 24.37 -22.70 12.87
C PHE A 343 23.99 -24.18 12.89
N THR A 344 23.54 -24.68 11.75
CA THR A 344 23.26 -26.10 11.55
C THR A 344 24.15 -26.63 10.44
N VAL A 345 24.96 -27.64 10.74
CA VAL A 345 25.66 -28.41 9.71
C VAL A 345 24.76 -29.56 9.27
N SER A 346 24.75 -29.84 7.97
CA SER A 346 24.17 -31.07 7.39
C SER A 346 25.13 -31.69 6.38
N GLN A 347 24.87 -32.94 5.99
CA GLN A 347 25.72 -33.73 5.08
C GLN A 347 27.17 -33.91 5.56
N GLY A 348 27.43 -33.67 6.85
CA GLY A 348 28.68 -34.06 7.48
C GLY A 348 28.74 -35.58 7.65
N ARG A 349 29.88 -36.08 8.11
CA ARG A 349 30.01 -37.52 8.36
C ARG A 349 29.20 -37.92 9.60
N PRO A 350 28.31 -38.94 9.51
CA PRO A 350 27.51 -39.38 10.65
C PRO A 350 28.32 -39.83 11.87
N ASN A 351 27.79 -39.54 13.07
CA ASN A 351 28.36 -39.96 14.36
C ASN A 351 29.81 -39.47 14.58
N GLN A 352 30.15 -38.29 14.07
CA GLN A 352 31.45 -37.67 14.21
C GLN A 352 31.36 -36.33 14.97
N PRO A 353 32.39 -35.93 15.72
CA PRO A 353 32.42 -34.59 16.30
C PRO A 353 32.71 -33.55 15.22
N GLY A 354 32.03 -32.41 15.35
CA GLY A 354 32.23 -31.17 14.61
C GLY A 354 32.69 -30.03 15.52
N MET A 355 33.21 -28.97 14.91
CA MET A 355 33.62 -27.75 15.57
C MET A 355 33.20 -26.57 14.70
N LEU A 356 32.35 -25.69 15.24
CA LEU A 356 32.08 -24.42 14.59
C LEU A 356 33.33 -23.54 14.72
N LEU A 357 33.88 -23.15 13.58
CA LEU A 357 34.97 -22.20 13.48
C LEU A 357 34.42 -20.82 13.16
N GLN A 358 35.04 -19.81 13.76
CA GLN A 358 34.83 -18.41 13.45
C GLN A 358 36.16 -17.80 13.01
N GLY A 359 36.16 -17.01 11.93
CA GLY A 359 37.29 -16.21 11.50
C GLY A 359 36.97 -14.72 11.56
N ALA A 360 37.94 -13.92 11.98
CA ALA A 360 37.85 -12.45 11.90
C ALA A 360 38.25 -11.87 10.53
N SER A 361 38.80 -12.70 9.65
CA SER A 361 39.10 -12.36 8.26
C SER A 361 38.67 -13.50 7.35
N PHE A 362 38.46 -13.21 6.07
CA PHE A 362 38.33 -14.24 5.05
C PHE A 362 39.69 -14.85 4.74
N GLN A 363 39.76 -16.18 4.59
CA GLN A 363 40.88 -16.83 3.93
C GLN A 363 40.36 -17.91 2.99
N GLN A 364 41.24 -18.49 2.18
CA GLN A 364 40.89 -19.62 1.33
C GLN A 364 42.14 -20.43 1.09
N VAL A 365 42.37 -21.43 1.95
CA VAL A 365 43.55 -22.27 1.89
C VAL A 365 43.15 -23.73 1.96
N TRP A 366 43.85 -24.57 1.20
CA TRP A 366 43.73 -26.01 1.37
C TRP A 366 44.15 -26.38 2.79
N PHE A 367 43.25 -27.08 3.48
CA PHE A 367 43.54 -27.62 4.78
C PHE A 367 42.77 -28.92 4.94
N LYS A 368 43.50 -30.01 5.19
CA LYS A 368 42.91 -31.34 5.33
C LYS A 368 42.18 -31.76 4.03
N ASP A 369 41.01 -32.37 4.13
CA ASP A 369 40.27 -32.86 2.97
C ASP A 369 39.41 -31.76 2.30
N GLY A 370 39.46 -30.53 2.81
CA GLY A 370 38.66 -29.41 2.32
C GLY A 370 39.42 -28.10 2.23
N ILE A 371 38.65 -27.01 2.27
CA ILE A 371 39.16 -25.64 2.13
C ILE A 371 38.79 -24.89 3.40
N LEU A 372 39.79 -24.39 4.13
CA LEU A 372 39.59 -23.57 5.31
C LEU A 372 39.33 -22.14 4.87
N CYS A 373 38.17 -21.60 5.28
CA CYS A 373 37.74 -20.26 4.88
C CYS A 373 37.57 -19.24 6.01
N THR A 374 37.88 -19.64 7.24
CA THR A 374 37.87 -18.77 8.42
C THR A 374 39.30 -18.32 8.74
N GLY A 375 39.62 -17.05 8.51
CA GLY A 375 40.96 -16.44 8.66
C GLY A 375 41.34 -16.10 10.10
N ASN A 376 42.44 -15.36 10.26
CA ASN A 376 43.05 -15.03 11.55
C ASN A 376 42.39 -13.79 12.22
N PRO A 377 42.21 -13.79 13.56
CA PRO A 377 42.15 -14.97 14.42
C PRO A 377 41.05 -15.95 14.02
N THR A 378 41.40 -17.24 14.06
CA THR A 378 40.45 -18.34 13.94
C THR A 378 40.13 -18.87 15.32
N GLU A 379 38.87 -18.79 15.71
CA GLU A 379 38.35 -19.19 17.00
C GLU A 379 37.51 -20.46 16.87
N ARG A 380 37.49 -21.25 17.94
CA ARG A 380 36.72 -22.49 18.06
C ARG A 380 35.53 -22.19 18.97
N VAL A 381 34.35 -22.01 18.40
CA VAL A 381 33.19 -21.45 19.11
C VAL A 381 32.45 -22.53 19.90
N GLU A 382 32.15 -23.67 19.26
CA GLU A 382 31.40 -24.75 19.89
C GLU A 382 31.77 -26.11 19.26
N VAL A 383 31.93 -27.13 20.11
CA VAL A 383 31.99 -28.53 19.68
C VAL A 383 30.57 -29.06 19.60
N VAL A 384 30.21 -29.67 18.47
CA VAL A 384 28.93 -30.34 18.28
C VAL A 384 29.15 -31.81 17.91
N PHE A 385 28.16 -32.67 18.14
CA PHE A 385 28.22 -34.08 17.73
C PHE A 385 27.17 -34.33 16.66
N LEU A 386 27.62 -34.74 15.47
CA LEU A 386 26.74 -35.03 14.34
C LEU A 386 25.99 -36.34 14.61
N ASP A 387 24.69 -36.32 14.35
CA ASP A 387 23.80 -37.46 14.52
C ASP A 387 24.02 -38.56 13.45
N SER A 388 23.12 -39.54 13.41
CA SER A 388 23.16 -40.63 12.43
C SER A 388 22.95 -40.18 10.98
N PHE A 389 22.45 -38.96 10.76
CA PHE A 389 22.24 -38.36 9.45
C PHE A 389 23.35 -37.35 9.08
N GLY A 390 24.34 -37.14 9.96
CA GLY A 390 25.40 -36.17 9.72
C GLY A 390 24.95 -34.72 9.96
N VAL A 391 23.96 -34.52 10.84
CA VAL A 391 23.40 -33.21 11.18
C VAL A 391 23.76 -32.84 12.61
N ALA A 392 24.07 -31.56 12.85
CA ALA A 392 24.19 -31.00 14.19
C ALA A 392 23.89 -29.50 14.18
N THR A 393 23.35 -29.00 15.29
CA THR A 393 23.04 -27.58 15.48
C THR A 393 23.77 -27.05 16.72
N THR A 394 24.32 -25.84 16.61
CA THR A 394 24.92 -25.14 17.75
C THR A 394 23.86 -24.70 18.75
N SER A 395 24.22 -24.70 20.03
CA SER A 395 23.31 -24.36 21.12
C SER A 395 23.87 -23.27 22.04
N SER A 396 25.17 -22.99 21.93
CA SER A 396 25.85 -21.98 22.74
C SER A 396 25.74 -20.60 22.09
N SER A 397 25.81 -19.55 22.92
CA SER A 397 25.85 -18.16 22.46
C SER A 397 27.06 -17.95 21.54
N ILE A 398 26.79 -17.68 20.27
CA ILE A 398 27.82 -17.34 19.28
C ILE A 398 28.41 -15.97 19.61
N ILE A 399 27.59 -15.04 20.09
CA ILE A 399 28.02 -13.68 20.42
C ILE A 399 29.05 -13.69 21.56
N THR A 400 28.72 -14.40 22.65
CA THR A 400 29.58 -14.48 23.83
C THR A 400 30.82 -15.32 23.57
N ASN A 401 30.67 -16.52 22.98
CA ASN A 401 31.80 -17.42 22.76
C ASN A 401 32.72 -16.97 21.63
N GLY A 402 32.19 -16.26 20.63
CA GLY A 402 32.93 -15.70 19.51
C GLY A 402 33.38 -14.25 19.73
N ASN A 403 33.14 -13.66 20.91
CA ASN A 403 33.49 -12.27 21.22
C ASN A 403 33.08 -11.29 20.10
N VAL A 404 31.83 -11.40 19.65
CA VAL A 404 31.29 -10.65 18.52
C VAL A 404 30.73 -9.32 18.99
N SER A 405 31.11 -8.23 18.32
CA SER A 405 30.59 -6.89 18.56
C SER A 405 29.75 -6.39 17.39
N ALA A 406 28.85 -5.44 17.66
CA ALA A 406 28.05 -4.83 16.60
C ALA A 406 28.96 -4.13 15.58
N GLY A 407 28.69 -4.33 14.29
CA GLY A 407 29.52 -3.88 13.18
C GLY A 407 30.60 -4.88 12.75
N ASP A 408 30.85 -5.95 13.52
CA ASP A 408 31.76 -7.00 13.09
C ASP A 408 31.20 -7.80 11.92
N THR A 409 32.04 -8.04 10.92
CA THR A 409 31.85 -9.15 9.98
C THR A 409 32.68 -10.34 10.45
N ARG A 410 32.06 -11.52 10.50
CA ARG A 410 32.69 -12.80 10.87
C ARG A 410 32.40 -13.87 9.83
N TRP A 411 33.35 -14.77 9.64
CA TRP A 411 33.22 -15.93 8.74
C TRP A 411 33.05 -17.19 9.56
N TYR A 412 32.04 -17.99 9.26
CA TYR A 412 31.73 -19.22 9.98
C TYR A 412 31.86 -20.42 9.06
N GLN A 413 32.41 -21.51 9.59
CA GLN A 413 32.56 -22.77 8.86
C GLN A 413 32.52 -23.93 9.85
N MET A 414 31.88 -25.04 9.48
CA MET A 414 31.94 -26.26 10.27
C MET A 414 33.16 -27.07 9.86
N TRP A 415 34.09 -27.28 10.78
CA TRP A 415 35.06 -28.37 10.68
C TRP A 415 34.43 -29.64 11.26
N TYR A 416 34.64 -30.80 10.64
CA TYR A 416 34.17 -32.06 11.19
C TYR A 416 35.16 -33.20 10.96
N ARG A 417 35.12 -34.19 11.85
CA ARG A 417 35.95 -35.39 11.70
C ARG A 417 35.47 -36.22 10.52
N ASP A 418 36.45 -36.66 9.75
CA ASP A 418 36.28 -37.63 8.69
C ASP A 418 37.42 -38.64 8.83
N PRO A 419 37.26 -39.72 9.63
CA PRO A 419 38.32 -40.66 9.98
C PRO A 419 39.34 -40.97 8.89
N GLY A 420 40.62 -40.83 9.26
CA GLY A 420 41.76 -41.13 8.38
C GLY A 420 41.75 -42.59 7.93
N GLY A 421 42.16 -42.83 6.69
CA GLY A 421 42.11 -44.13 6.02
C GLY A 421 40.88 -44.33 5.13
N VAL A 422 39.81 -43.55 5.32
CA VAL A 422 38.66 -43.51 4.40
C VAL A 422 38.31 -42.12 3.89
N SER A 423 38.78 -41.06 4.56
CA SER A 423 38.62 -39.69 4.08
C SER A 423 39.34 -39.50 2.74
N PRO A 424 38.83 -38.68 1.80
CA PRO A 424 39.40 -38.57 0.45
C PRO A 424 40.90 -38.28 0.37
N CYS A 425 41.44 -37.45 1.27
CA CYS A 425 42.87 -37.18 1.37
C CYS A 425 43.58 -38.03 2.44
N GLY A 426 42.83 -38.85 3.18
CA GLY A 426 43.31 -39.61 4.33
C GLY A 426 43.71 -38.76 5.55
N THR A 427 43.41 -37.45 5.58
CA THR A 427 43.96 -36.53 6.60
C THR A 427 43.12 -36.42 7.88
N GLY A 428 41.92 -37.00 7.89
CA GLY A 428 41.12 -37.20 9.10
C GLY A 428 40.01 -36.17 9.37
N SER A 429 39.78 -35.20 8.47
CA SER A 429 38.75 -34.17 8.65
C SER A 429 38.46 -33.39 7.38
N ASN A 430 37.27 -32.78 7.32
CA ASN A 430 36.84 -31.95 6.21
C ASN A 430 36.04 -30.72 6.72
N PHE A 431 35.56 -29.88 5.81
CA PHE A 431 34.87 -28.63 6.09
C PHE A 431 33.57 -28.51 5.30
N SER A 432 32.60 -27.77 5.84
CA SER A 432 31.47 -27.24 5.07
C SER A 432 31.90 -26.10 4.15
N HIS A 433 30.98 -25.58 3.34
CA HIS A 433 31.12 -24.21 2.83
C HIS A 433 31.10 -23.20 4.00
N ALA A 434 31.40 -21.92 3.74
CA ALA A 434 31.46 -20.88 4.76
C ALA A 434 30.32 -19.84 4.62
N LEU A 435 29.96 -19.21 5.73
CA LEU A 435 29.00 -18.10 5.78
C LEU A 435 29.71 -16.84 6.28
N ALA A 436 29.59 -15.72 5.55
CA ALA A 436 29.98 -14.40 6.05
C ALA A 436 28.77 -13.70 6.65
N ILE A 437 28.86 -13.28 7.91
CA ILE A 437 27.76 -12.60 8.63
C ILE A 437 28.28 -11.28 9.19
N THR A 438 27.56 -10.20 8.90
CA THR A 438 27.80 -8.87 9.47
C THR A 438 26.78 -8.63 10.57
N TYR A 439 27.26 -8.37 11.78
CA TYR A 439 26.44 -8.21 12.96
C TYR A 439 25.97 -6.77 13.15
N THR A 440 24.71 -6.61 13.53
CA THR A 440 24.11 -5.36 13.96
C THR A 440 23.99 -5.32 15.47
N ARG A 441 23.55 -4.16 16.00
CA ARG A 441 23.39 -3.96 17.43
C ARG A 441 22.37 -4.91 18.03
#